data_AF-A0A0J6ZKA7-F1
#
_entry.id   AF-A0A0J6ZKA7-F1
#
_cell.length_a   1.000
_cell.length_b   1.000
_cell.length_c   1.000
_cell.angle_alpha   90.00
_cell.angle_beta   90.00
_cell.angle_gamma   90.00
#
_symmetry.space_group_name_H-M   'P 1'
#
loop_
_entity.id
_entity.type
_entity.pdbx_description
1 polymer ?
#
loop_
_entity_poly.entity_id
_entity_poly.type
_entity_poly.pdbx_seq_one_letter_code
_entity_poly.pdbx_strand_id
1 'polypeptide(L)'
;HYKEDAIKKARRYFGYFALITNEKMSAFTALHLYRKKDVVEKAFGNIKERLNMRRLLVSSETGLDGKIFVTFVALILISYLDQKMKQTNLYKSYTLHQMLDWIVNT
;
A
#
# COMPACT_ATOMS: atom_id res chain seq x y z
N HIS A 1 33.08 -28.01 1.36
CA HIS A 1 32.60 -27.37 2.60
C HIS A 1 32.12 -25.96 2.30
N TYR A 2 30.82 -25.80 2.04
CA TYR A 2 30.25 -24.54 1.55
C TYR A 2 29.79 -23.66 2.72
N LYS A 3 30.46 -22.51 2.91
CA LYS A 3 29.97 -21.24 3.49
C LYS A 3 29.03 -21.27 4.71
N GLU A 4 29.06 -22.30 5.55
CA GLU A 4 28.23 -22.39 6.76
C GLU A 4 28.44 -21.19 7.69
N ASP A 5 29.69 -20.74 7.84
CA ASP A 5 30.01 -19.57 8.65
C ASP A 5 29.38 -18.27 8.12
N ALA A 6 29.33 -18.09 6.80
CA ALA A 6 28.69 -16.94 6.19
C ALA A 6 27.16 -16.96 6.39
N ILE A 7 26.56 -18.15 6.29
CA ILE A 7 25.12 -18.35 6.53
C ILE A 7 24.79 -18.09 8.01
N LYS A 8 25.64 -18.54 8.94
CA LYS A 8 25.47 -18.36 10.38
C LYS A 8 25.60 -16.90 10.79
N LYS A 9 26.54 -16.15 10.19
CA LYS A 9 26.69 -14.69 10.38
C LYS A 9 25.47 -13.92 9.89
N ALA A 10 24.89 -14.31 8.75
CA ALA A 10 23.69 -13.68 8.21
C ALA A 10 22.45 -13.96 9.07
N ARG A 11 22.29 -15.19 9.56
CA ARG A 11 21.17 -15.60 10.41
C ARG A 11 21.12 -14.91 11.78
N ARG A 12 22.25 -14.43 12.30
CA ARG A 12 22.32 -13.74 13.61
C ARG A 12 21.40 -12.52 13.70
N TYR A 13 21.07 -11.89 12.58
CA TYR A 13 20.22 -10.69 12.52
C TYR A 13 18.80 -10.96 12.02
N PHE A 14 18.41 -12.23 11.84
CA PHE A 14 17.05 -12.54 11.42
C PHE A 14 16.11 -12.32 12.61
N GLY A 15 15.20 -11.36 12.45
CA GLY A 15 14.10 -11.15 13.39
C GLY A 15 13.09 -12.29 13.31
N TYR A 16 12.42 -12.56 14.44
CA TYR A 16 11.28 -13.48 14.49
C TYR A 16 9.98 -12.73 14.20
N PHE A 17 9.04 -13.43 13.58
CA PHE A 17 7.71 -12.90 13.29
C PHE A 17 6.67 -13.97 13.63
N ALA A 18 5.54 -13.53 14.19
CA ALA A 18 4.42 -14.40 14.54
C ALA A 18 3.13 -13.88 13.89
N LEU A 19 2.33 -14.80 13.33
CA LEU A 19 0.97 -14.53 12.86
C LEU A 19 -0.04 -15.11 13.84
N ILE A 20 -1.00 -14.29 14.27
CA ILE A 20 -2.11 -14.68 15.11
C ILE A 20 -3.39 -14.53 14.27
N THR A 21 -4.24 -15.55 14.26
CA THR A 21 -5.52 -15.54 13.55
C THR A 21 -6.61 -16.17 14.43
N ASN A 22 -7.83 -15.69 14.27
CA ASN A 22 -9.05 -16.22 14.89
C ASN A 22 -9.66 -17.41 14.12
N GLU A 23 -9.20 -17.67 12.91
CA GLU A 23 -9.72 -18.68 11.99
C GLU A 23 -8.82 -19.93 11.98
N LYS A 24 -9.40 -21.13 11.94
CA LYS A 24 -8.62 -22.38 11.78
C LYS A 24 -8.19 -22.53 10.32
N MET A 25 -6.89 -22.43 10.06
CA MET A 25 -6.31 -22.64 8.73
C MET A 25 -4.87 -23.17 8.81
N SER A 26 -4.33 -23.63 7.67
CA SER A 26 -2.93 -24.04 7.59
C SER A 26 -2.00 -22.83 7.73
N ALA A 27 -0.78 -23.05 8.25
CA ALA A 27 0.22 -21.99 8.40
C ALA A 27 0.57 -21.32 7.05
N PHE A 28 0.60 -22.09 5.96
CA PHE A 28 0.86 -21.58 4.62
C PHE A 28 -0.29 -20.68 4.12
N THR A 29 -1.54 -21.09 4.39
CA THR A 29 -2.73 -20.30 4.06
C THR A 29 -2.74 -18.98 4.83
N ALA A 30 -2.47 -19.00 6.13
CA ALA A 30 -2.40 -17.80 6.96
C ALA A 30 -1.32 -16.83 6.45
N LEU A 31 -0.13 -17.34 6.11
CA LEU A 31 0.94 -16.53 5.55
C LEU A 31 0.59 -15.94 4.18
N HIS A 32 -0.08 -16.72 3.32
CA HIS A 32 -0.53 -16.24 2.01
C HIS A 32 -1.58 -15.14 2.13
N LEU A 33 -2.55 -15.30 3.03
CA LEU A 33 -3.56 -14.29 3.32
C LEU A 33 -2.93 -13.01 3.87
N TYR A 34 -2.00 -13.13 4.82
CA TYR A 34 -1.27 -11.99 5.37
C TYR A 34 -0.46 -11.25 4.29
N ARG A 35 0.22 -11.98 3.40
CA ARG A 35 0.96 -11.37 2.27
C ARG A 35 0.04 -10.64 1.29
N LYS A 36 -1.15 -11.19 1.01
CA LYS A 36 -2.15 -10.49 0.20
C LYS A 36 -2.60 -9.19 0.87
N LYS A 37 -2.79 -9.20 2.20
CA LYS A 37 -3.09 -8.00 2.98
C LYS A 37 -1.95 -6.98 2.91
N ASP A 38 -0.68 -7.38 3.03
CA ASP A 38 0.49 -6.50 2.91
C ASP A 38 0.57 -5.82 1.53
N VAL A 39 0.23 -6.51 0.44
CA VAL A 39 0.14 -5.90 -0.90
C VAL A 39 -0.92 -4.80 -0.94
N VAL A 40 -2.07 -5.03 -0.32
CA VAL A 40 -3.14 -4.04 -0.20
C VAL A 40 -2.67 -2.86 0.66
N GLU A 41 -2.05 -3.12 1.82
CA GLU A 41 -1.52 -2.08 2.70
C GLU A 41 -0.43 -1.22 2.03
N LYS A 42 0.46 -1.84 1.23
CA LYS A 42 1.46 -1.12 0.43
C LYS A 42 0.84 -0.27 -0.66
N ALA A 43 -0.19 -0.77 -1.35
CA ALA A 43 -0.93 0.01 -2.33
C ALA A 43 -1.61 1.21 -1.68
N PHE A 44 -2.31 1.01 -0.55
CA PHE A 44 -2.91 2.10 0.23
C PHE A 44 -1.86 3.06 0.80
N GLY A 45 -0.72 2.56 1.27
CA GLY A 45 0.39 3.36 1.77
C GLY A 45 0.94 4.29 0.69
N ASN A 46 1.23 3.76 -0.50
CA ASN A 46 1.67 4.54 -1.65
C ASN A 46 0.66 5.61 -2.07
N ILE A 47 -0.64 5.34 -1.96
CA ILE A 47 -1.64 6.34 -2.32
C ILE A 47 -1.85 7.36 -1.19
N LYS A 48 -1.79 6.97 0.09
CA LYS A 48 -1.78 7.91 1.23
C LYS A 48 -0.57 8.85 1.19
N GLU A 49 0.56 8.34 0.73
CA GLU A 49 1.77 9.11 0.42
C GLU A 49 1.49 10.21 -0.60
N ARG A 50 0.88 9.80 -1.73
CA ARG A 50 0.49 10.68 -2.84
C ARG A 50 -0.58 11.69 -2.46
N LEU A 51 -1.46 11.33 -1.53
CA LEU A 51 -2.53 12.18 -0.99
C LEU A 51 -2.09 13.02 0.22
N ASN A 52 -0.78 13.07 0.53
CA ASN A 52 -0.20 13.86 1.61
C ASN A 52 -0.86 13.63 2.98
N MET A 53 -1.22 12.37 3.27
CA MET A 53 -1.84 11.97 4.53
C MET A 53 -0.83 11.61 5.63
N ARG A 54 0.47 11.66 5.35
CA ARG A 54 1.53 11.41 6.35
C ARG A 54 1.53 12.43 7.50
N ARG A 55 1.00 13.63 7.29
CA ARG A 55 0.80 14.62 8.36
C ARG A 55 -0.69 14.94 8.51
N LEU A 56 -1.24 14.57 9.65
CA LEU A 56 -2.56 15.00 10.09
C LEU A 56 -2.44 16.42 10.66
N LEU A 57 -2.26 17.41 9.77
CA LEU A 57 -2.17 18.84 10.13
C LEU A 57 -3.56 19.42 10.43
N VAL A 58 -4.32 18.76 11.30
CA VAL A 58 -5.67 19.16 11.69
C VAL A 58 -5.71 19.14 13.21
N SER A 59 -6.06 20.29 13.80
CA SER A 59 -6.05 20.51 15.25
C SER A 59 -7.33 20.01 15.94
N SER A 60 -8.34 19.59 15.19
CA SER A 60 -9.61 19.09 15.71
C SER A 60 -9.95 17.69 15.17
N GLU A 61 -10.63 16.90 15.99
CA GLU A 61 -11.12 15.55 15.66
C GLU A 61 -12.08 15.59 14.46
N THR A 62 -13.00 16.57 14.43
CA THR A 62 -13.89 16.78 13.28
C THR A 62 -13.12 17.13 11.99
N GLY A 63 -12.03 17.89 12.09
CA GLY A 63 -11.16 18.19 10.96
C GLY A 63 -10.42 16.95 10.45
N LEU A 64 -10.05 16.06 11.36
CA LEU A 64 -9.47 14.75 11.02
C LEU A 64 -10.46 13.86 10.29
N ASP A 65 -11.68 13.72 10.79
CA ASP A 65 -12.73 12.90 10.15
C ASP A 65 -13.07 13.43 8.76
N GLY A 66 -13.22 14.75 8.60
CA GLY A 66 -13.43 15.36 7.30
C GLY A 66 -12.28 15.08 6.33
N LYS A 67 -11.03 15.16 6.80
CA LYS A 67 -9.83 14.86 5.98
C LYS A 67 -9.80 13.39 5.55
N ILE A 68 -10.13 12.46 6.46
CA ILE A 68 -10.20 11.03 6.18
C ILE A 68 -11.29 10.75 5.14
N PHE A 69 -12.47 11.35 5.31
CA PHE A 69 -13.60 11.17 4.39
C PHE A 69 -13.27 11.64 2.97
N VAL A 70 -12.77 12.87 2.80
CA VAL A 70 -12.39 13.41 1.48
C VAL A 70 -11.30 12.55 0.82
N THR A 71 -10.32 12.08 1.60
CA THR A 71 -9.25 11.21 1.11
C THR A 71 -9.79 9.86 0.67
N PHE A 72 -10.74 9.29 1.40
CA PHE A 72 -11.39 8.03 1.02
C PHE A 72 -12.13 8.15 -0.31
N VAL A 73 -12.86 9.25 -0.54
CA VAL A 73 -13.49 9.52 -1.84
C VAL A 73 -12.45 9.70 -2.95
N ALA A 74 -11.38 10.45 -2.68
CA ALA A 74 -10.28 10.62 -3.64
C ALA A 74 -9.62 9.28 -4.02
N LEU A 75 -9.48 8.36 -3.05
CA LEU A 75 -8.96 7.01 -3.29
C LEU A 75 -9.83 6.20 -4.25
N ILE A 76 -11.16 6.28 -4.11
CA ILE A 76 -12.10 5.60 -5.01
C ILE A 76 -11.92 6.11 -6.44
N LEU A 77 -11.84 7.44 -6.61
CA LEU A 77 -11.65 8.07 -7.92
C LEU A 77 -10.31 7.69 -8.56
N ILE A 78 -9.22 7.74 -7.79
CA ILE A 78 -7.88 7.33 -8.28
C ILE A 78 -7.86 5.85 -8.64
N SER A 79 -8.50 4.98 -7.85
CA SER A 79 -8.60 3.56 -8.16
C SER A 79 -9.36 3.29 -9.44
N TYR A 80 -10.45 4.03 -9.68
CA TYR A 80 -11.21 3.95 -10.92
C TYR A 80 -10.38 4.43 -12.12
N LEU A 81 -9.66 5.54 -11.96
CA LEU A 81 -8.75 6.07 -12.97
C LEU A 81 -7.65 5.07 -13.34
N ASP A 82 -6.98 4.49 -12.34
CA ASP A 82 -5.95 3.46 -12.52
C ASP A 82 -6.51 2.24 -13.28
N GLN A 83 -7.71 1.78 -12.91
CA GLN A 83 -8.38 0.69 -13.63
C GLN A 83 -8.66 1.06 -15.10
N LYS A 84 -9.15 2.27 -15.36
CA LYS A 84 -9.40 2.75 -16.72
C LYS A 84 -8.12 2.86 -17.54
N MET A 85 -7.05 3.40 -16.97
CA MET A 85 -5.75 3.49 -17.64
C MET A 85 -5.18 2.11 -18.01
N LYS A 86 -5.39 1.09 -17.16
CA LYS A 86 -5.03 -0.30 -17.46
C LYS A 86 -5.85 -0.86 -18.61
N GLN A 87 -7.17 -0.64 -18.61
CA GLN A 87 -8.07 -1.13 -19.66
C GLN A 87 -7.77 -0.50 -21.03
N THR A 88 -7.38 0.77 -21.06
CA THR A 88 -7.11 1.52 -22.30
C THR A 88 -5.64 1.53 -22.71
N ASN A 89 -4.77 0.81 -21.98
CA ASN A 89 -3.32 0.79 -22.22
C ASN A 89 -2.62 2.17 -22.13
N LEU A 90 -3.24 3.14 -21.44
CA LEU A 90 -2.71 4.51 -21.28
C LEU A 90 -1.37 4.55 -20.53
N TYR A 91 -1.06 3.53 -19.74
CA TYR A 91 0.23 3.39 -19.05
C TYR A 91 1.45 3.33 -19.99
N LYS A 92 1.24 3.09 -21.29
CA LYS A 92 2.30 3.18 -22.30
C LYS A 92 2.71 4.62 -22.61
N SER A 93 1.80 5.57 -22.41
CA SER A 93 1.95 6.97 -22.80
C SER A 93 2.12 7.88 -21.59
N TYR A 94 1.41 7.59 -20.50
CA TYR A 94 1.41 8.42 -19.29
C TYR A 94 1.41 7.54 -18.05
N THR A 95 2.16 7.98 -17.04
CA THR A 95 2.00 7.45 -15.68
C THR A 95 0.73 8.03 -15.04
N LEU A 96 0.18 7.34 -14.04
CA LEU A 96 -0.96 7.83 -13.26
C LEU A 96 -0.71 9.24 -12.69
N HIS A 97 0.54 9.54 -12.31
CA HIS A 97 0.92 10.84 -11.81
C HIS A 97 0.81 11.93 -12.88
N GLN A 98 1.38 11.70 -14.06
CA GLN A 98 1.30 12.65 -15.18
C GLN A 98 -0.15 12.88 -15.63
N MET A 99 -0.98 11.83 -15.58
CA MET A 99 -2.40 11.97 -15.89
C MET A 99 -3.14 12.79 -14.84
N LEU A 100 -2.86 12.59 -13.54
CA LEU A 100 -3.42 13.40 -12.46
C LEU A 100 -2.94 14.85 -12.56
N ASP A 101 -1.66 15.09 -12.83
CA ASP A 101 -1.12 16.43 -13.01
C ASP A 101 -1.76 17.12 -14.21
N TRP A 102 -2.00 16.40 -15.31
CA TRP A 102 -2.73 16.95 -16.45
C TRP A 102 -4.16 17.35 -16.08
N ILE A 103 -4.91 16.49 -15.38
CA ILE A 103 -6.29 16.79 -14.95
C ILE A 103 -6.35 17.99 -14.01
N VAL A 104 -5.37 18.16 -13.11
CA VAL A 104 -5.37 19.25 -12.13
C VAL A 104 -4.96 20.58 -12.74
N ASN A 105 -4.13 20.57 -13.78
CA ASN A 105 -3.58 21.78 -14.41
C ASN A 105 -4.31 22.19 -15.72
N THR A 106 -5.38 21.49 -16.10
CA THR A 106 -6.24 21.80 -17.25
C THR A 106 -7.57 22.34 -16.76
#